data_AF-A0A380G5D8-F1
#
_entry.id   AF-A0A380G5D8-F1
#
_cell.length_a   1.000
_cell.length_b   1.000
_cell.length_c   1.000
_cell.angle_alpha   90.00
_cell.angle_beta   90.00
_cell.angle_gamma   90.00
#
_symmetry.space_group_name_H-M   'P 1'
#
loop_
_entity.id
_entity.type
_entity.pdbx_description
1 polymer ?
#
loop_
_entity_poly.entity_id
_entity_poly.type
_entity_poly.pdbx_seq_one_letter_code
_entity_poly.pdbx_strand_id
1 'polypeptide(L)'
;MSYAVGISFTILILLTGLWFIIFNRHQPIIFFFPAKTRTNILTGRSFLVLSLIYLIIVIALPVRISTMLLLCIGLSVLDLVVVYILLKLEVIE
;
A
#
# COMPACT_ATOMS: atom_id res chain seq x y z
N MET A 1 18.61 16.08 -0.89
CA MET A 1 18.79 14.61 -0.79
C MET A 1 17.61 13.91 -0.10
N SER A 2 17.16 14.31 1.11
CA SER A 2 16.06 13.61 1.83
C SER A 2 14.74 13.51 1.04
N TYR A 3 14.31 14.60 0.38
CA TYR A 3 13.06 14.61 -0.41
C TYR A 3 13.08 13.66 -1.62
N ALA A 4 14.21 13.57 -2.32
CA ALA A 4 14.34 12.66 -3.47
C ALA A 4 14.12 11.20 -3.04
N VAL A 5 14.66 10.80 -1.89
CA VAL A 5 14.49 9.46 -1.32
C VAL A 5 13.02 9.21 -0.94
N GLY A 6 12.36 10.17 -0.29
CA GLY A 6 10.93 10.05 0.05
C GLY A 6 10.03 9.96 -1.18
N ILE A 7 10.34 10.71 -2.24
CA ILE A 7 9.63 10.62 -3.52
C ILE A 7 9.86 9.26 -4.18
N SER A 8 11.09 8.72 -4.15
CA SER A 8 11.38 7.38 -4.65
C SER A 8 10.58 6.29 -3.93
N PHE A 9 10.44 6.39 -2.60
CA PHE A 9 9.58 5.47 -1.83
C PHE A 9 8.11 5.60 -2.21
N THR A 10 7.63 6.83 -2.43
CA THR A 10 6.26 7.06 -2.91
C THR A 10 6.02 6.36 -4.24
N ILE A 11 6.94 6.54 -5.20
CA ILE A 11 6.86 5.90 -6.52
C ILE A 11 6.87 4.38 -6.40
N LEU A 12 7.70 3.82 -5.51
CA LEU A 12 7.73 2.39 -5.21
C LEU A 12 6.39 1.87 -4.67
N ILE A 13 5.78 2.56 -3.71
CA ILE A 13 4.47 2.17 -3.14
C ILE A 13 3.39 2.25 -4.24
N LEU A 14 3.41 3.31 -5.05
CA LEU A 14 2.47 3.51 -6.15
C LEU A 14 2.61 2.44 -7.23
N LEU A 15 3.84 2.11 -7.64
CA LEU A 15 4.14 1.02 -8.57
C LEU A 15 3.69 -0.32 -8.01
N THR A 16 3.86 -0.56 -6.71
CA THR A 16 3.42 -1.79 -6.04
C THR A 16 1.89 -1.91 -6.08
N GLY A 17 1.16 -0.83 -5.78
CA GLY A 17 -0.31 -0.80 -5.89
C GLY A 17 -0.81 -1.01 -7.32
N LEU A 18 -0.20 -0.34 -8.30
CA LEU A 18 -0.48 -0.54 -9.72
C LEU A 18 -0.18 -1.97 -10.18
N TRP A 19 0.93 -2.54 -9.73
CA TRP A 19 1.31 -3.91 -10.01
C TRP A 19 0.27 -4.88 -9.47
N PHE A 20 -0.22 -4.69 -8.24
CA PHE A 20 -1.31 -5.49 -7.68
C PHE A 20 -2.59 -5.39 -8.52
N ILE A 21 -2.93 -4.23 -9.08
CA ILE A 21 -4.12 -4.09 -9.95
C ILE A 21 -3.90 -4.77 -11.31
N ILE A 22 -2.74 -4.57 -11.93
CA ILE A 22 -2.42 -5.03 -13.29
C ILE A 22 -2.17 -6.54 -13.33
N PHE A 23 -1.32 -7.07 -12.44
CA PHE A 23 -1.02 -8.51 -12.40
C PHE A 23 -2.22 -9.34 -11.96
N ASN A 24 -3.16 -8.77 -11.19
CA ASN A 24 -4.42 -9.43 -10.82
C ASN A 24 -5.31 -9.74 -12.03
N ARG A 25 -5.06 -9.14 -13.20
CA ARG A 25 -5.74 -9.49 -14.46
C ARG A 25 -5.28 -10.84 -15.02
N HIS A 26 -4.08 -11.30 -14.66
CA HIS A 26 -3.47 -12.50 -15.23
C HIS A 26 -3.30 -13.63 -14.19
N GLN A 27 -2.88 -13.33 -12.97
CA GLN A 27 -2.80 -14.31 -11.88
C GLN A 27 -2.94 -13.61 -10.51
N PRO A 28 -3.80 -14.09 -9.59
CA PRO A 28 -3.90 -13.52 -8.26
C PRO A 28 -2.64 -13.84 -7.44
N ILE A 29 -1.85 -12.82 -7.12
CA ILE A 29 -0.57 -12.95 -6.41
C ILE A 29 -0.77 -13.37 -4.94
N ILE A 30 -1.89 -13.01 -4.33
CA ILE A 30 -2.16 -13.26 -2.91
C ILE A 30 -2.96 -14.57 -2.75
N PHE A 31 -2.26 -15.68 -2.51
CA PHE A 31 -2.86 -17.00 -2.28
C PHE A 31 -3.59 -17.14 -0.92
N PHE A 32 -3.40 -16.19 0.01
CA PHE A 32 -3.93 -16.27 1.38
C PHE A 32 -5.41 -15.88 1.52
N PHE A 33 -6.06 -15.29 0.52
CA PHE A 33 -7.46 -14.86 0.62
C PHE A 33 -8.41 -15.68 -0.26
N PRO A 34 -9.58 -16.10 0.26
CA PRO A 34 -10.52 -16.99 -0.45
C PRO A 34 -11.23 -16.30 -1.63
N ALA A 35 -11.34 -14.97 -1.64
CA ALA A 35 -12.00 -14.20 -2.71
C ALA A 35 -11.00 -13.45 -3.61
N LYS A 36 -10.20 -14.25 -4.34
CA LYS A 36 -8.95 -13.87 -5.04
C LYS A 36 -9.00 -12.59 -5.88
N THR A 37 -10.09 -12.31 -6.59
CA THR A 37 -10.17 -11.15 -7.50
C THR A 37 -10.54 -9.86 -6.79
N ARG A 38 -11.49 -9.92 -5.84
CA ARG A 38 -11.99 -8.76 -5.07
C ARG A 38 -10.97 -8.30 -4.04
N THR A 39 -10.33 -9.24 -3.35
CA THR A 39 -9.29 -8.95 -2.34
C THR A 39 -8.11 -8.20 -2.95
N ASN A 40 -7.62 -8.64 -4.10
CA ASN A 40 -6.47 -8.01 -4.75
C ASN A 40 -6.77 -6.62 -5.34
N ILE A 41 -8.00 -6.38 -5.81
CA ILE A 41 -8.43 -5.03 -6.24
C ILE A 41 -8.50 -4.09 -5.03
N LEU A 42 -9.05 -4.57 -3.91
CA LEU A 42 -9.14 -3.81 -2.67
C LEU A 42 -7.75 -3.47 -2.13
N THR A 43 -6.85 -4.47 -2.07
CA THR A 43 -5.45 -4.27 -1.68
C THR A 43 -4.75 -3.27 -2.60
N GLY A 44 -4.85 -3.43 -3.93
CA GLY A 44 -4.24 -2.50 -4.88
C GLY A 44 -4.73 -1.06 -4.75
N ARG A 45 -6.04 -0.87 -4.51
CA ARG A 45 -6.62 0.45 -4.19
C ARG A 45 -6.09 1.00 -2.87
N SER A 46 -5.93 0.16 -1.84
CA SER A 46 -5.38 0.55 -0.56
C SER A 46 -3.95 1.07 -0.71
N PHE A 47 -3.09 0.36 -1.46
CA PHE A 47 -1.74 0.81 -1.76
C PHE A 47 -1.69 2.14 -2.53
N LEU A 48 -2.65 2.42 -3.42
CA LEU A 48 -2.74 3.73 -4.08
C LEU A 48 -3.05 4.84 -3.08
N VAL A 49 -4.01 4.63 -2.18
CA VAL A 49 -4.33 5.59 -1.10
C VAL A 49 -3.14 5.78 -0.17
N LEU A 50 -2.48 4.68 0.20
CA LEU A 50 -1.27 4.69 1.04
C LEU A 50 -0.14 5.49 0.40
N SER A 51 0.06 5.36 -0.91
CA SER A 51 1.08 6.13 -1.64
C SER A 51 0.79 7.64 -1.57
N LEU A 52 -0.49 8.03 -1.66
CA LEU A 52 -0.90 9.43 -1.60
C LEU A 52 -0.66 10.00 -0.19
N ILE A 53 -1.03 9.25 0.85
CA ILE A 53 -0.82 9.63 2.26
C ILE A 53 0.68 9.75 2.54
N TYR A 54 1.47 8.78 2.10
CA TYR A 54 2.92 8.78 2.29
C TYR A 54 3.56 9.98 1.58
N LEU A 55 3.13 10.32 0.36
CA LEU A 55 3.60 11.49 -0.38
C LEU A 55 3.31 12.79 0.39
N ILE A 56 2.10 12.95 0.92
CA ILE A 56 1.71 14.12 1.70
C ILE A 56 2.61 14.26 2.93
N ILE A 57 2.88 13.15 3.65
CA ILE A 57 3.77 13.16 4.83
C ILE A 57 5.20 13.57 4.43
N VAL A 58 5.72 13.05 3.33
CA VAL A 58 7.06 13.36 2.82
C VAL A 58 7.19 14.85 2.43
N ILE A 59 6.12 15.45 1.89
CA ILE A 59 6.12 16.88 1.51
C ILE A 59 5.91 17.78 2.73
N ALA A 60 5.04 17.39 3.67
CA ALA A 60 4.66 18.21 4.81
C ALA A 60 5.68 18.18 5.96
N LEU A 61 6.37 17.06 6.18
CA LEU A 61 7.37 16.93 7.23
C LEU A 61 8.78 16.72 6.65
N PRO A 62 9.77 17.53 7.08
CA PRO A 62 11.17 17.25 6.81
C PRO A 62 11.68 16.10 7.68
N VAL A 63 11.31 14.87 7.32
CA VAL A 63 11.72 13.65 8.04
C VAL A 63 13.13 13.21 7.63
N ARG A 64 13.87 12.62 8.58
CA ARG A 64 15.17 11.97 8.28
C ARG A 64 14.93 10.68 7.50
N ILE A 65 15.95 10.24 6.76
CA ILE A 65 15.88 9.02 5.93
C ILE A 65 15.53 7.77 6.76
N SER A 66 16.11 7.62 7.96
CA SER A 66 15.80 6.48 8.85
C SER A 66 14.33 6.44 9.28
N THR A 67 13.76 7.60 9.59
CA THR A 67 12.35 7.75 9.94
C THR A 67 11.42 7.58 8.75
N MET A 68 11.84 7.92 7.51
CA MET A 68 11.05 7.65 6.30
C MET A 68 10.87 6.16 6.05
N LEU A 69 11.93 5.38 6.22
CA LEU A 69 11.88 3.93 6.04
C LEU A 69 10.98 3.28 7.11
N LEU A 70 11.09 3.73 8.36
CA LEU A 70 10.24 3.27 9.45
C LEU A 70 8.77 3.65 9.26
N LEU A 71 8.50 4.87 8.76
CA LEU A 71 7.16 5.31 8.36
C LEU A 71 6.59 4.45 7.23
N CYS A 72 7.39 4.17 6.21
CA CYS A 72 6.98 3.34 5.07
C CYS A 72 6.56 1.94 5.52
N ILE A 73 7.39 1.29 6.36
CA ILE A 73 7.09 -0.04 6.91
C ILE A 73 5.85 0.03 7.82
N GLY A 74 5.81 0.98 8.75
CA GLY A 74 4.68 1.12 9.69
C GLY A 74 3.35 1.35 8.98
N LEU A 75 3.33 2.24 7.98
CA LEU A 75 2.14 2.51 7.17
C LEU A 75 1.74 1.29 6.34
N SER A 76 2.69 0.55 5.77
CA SER A 76 2.40 -0.67 5.01
C SER A 76 1.82 -1.78 5.88
N VAL A 77 2.31 -1.95 7.11
CA VAL A 77 1.75 -2.92 8.07
C VAL A 77 0.35 -2.50 8.50
N LEU A 78 0.14 -1.21 8.79
CA LEU A 78 -1.17 -0.66 9.14
C LEU A 78 -2.18 -0.89 8.00
N ASP A 79 -1.78 -0.61 6.76
CA ASP A 79 -2.60 -0.82 5.57
C ASP A 79 -3.02 -2.29 5.43
N LEU A 80 -2.08 -3.23 5.62
CA LEU A 80 -2.36 -4.66 5.59
C LEU A 80 -3.40 -5.07 6.65
N VAL A 81 -3.28 -4.55 7.87
CA VAL A 81 -4.23 -4.82 8.98
C VAL A 81 -5.62 -4.26 8.63
N VAL A 82 -5.69 -3.03 8.12
CA VAL A 82 -6.96 -2.39 7.73
C VAL A 82 -7.65 -3.17 6.61
N VAL A 83 -6.91 -3.55 5.57
CA VAL A 83 -7.43 -4.37 4.46
C VAL A 83 -7.90 -5.73 4.96
N TYR A 84 -7.15 -6.37 5.87
CA TYR A 84 -7.56 -7.64 6.47
C TYR A 84 -8.88 -7.53 7.25
N ILE A 85 -9.04 -6.46 8.05
CA ILE A 85 -10.28 -6.20 8.81
C ILE A 85 -11.44 -5.93 7.86
N LEU A 86 -11.27 -5.07 6.84
CA LEU A 86 -12.27 -4.77 5.84
C LEU A 86 -12.75 -6.04 5.12
N LEU A 87 -11.81 -6.88 4.70
CA LEU A 87 -12.13 -8.16 4.07
C LEU A 87 -12.86 -9.13 5.00
N LYS A 88 -12.51 -9.15 6.29
CA LYS A 88 -13.23 -9.96 7.28
C LYS A 88 -14.64 -9.43 7.54
N LEU A 89 -14.83 -8.10 7.53
CA LEU A 89 -16.13 -7.46 7.69
C LEU A 89 -17.04 -7.73 6.48
N GLU A 90 -16.52 -7.58 5.26
CA GLU A 90 -17.24 -7.84 4.00
C GLU A 90 -17.61 -9.31 3.80
N VAL A 91 -16.96 -10.26 4.49
CA VAL A 91 -17.27 -11.69 4.43
C VAL A 91 -18.38 -12.09 5.42
N ILE A 92 -18.81 -11.18 6.30
CA ILE A 92 -19.91 -11.40 7.27
C ILE A 92 -21.27 -10.95 6.70
N GLU A 93 -21.30 -10.19 5.60
CA GLU A 93 -22.49 -9.99 4.75
C GLU A 93 -22.66 -11.10 3.72
#